data_AF-A0A2K3JCM3-F1
#
_entry.id   AF-A0A2K3JCM3-F1
#
_cell.length_a   1.000
_cell.length_b   1.000
_cell.length_c   1.000
_cell.angle_alpha   90.00
_cell.angle_beta   90.00
_cell.angle_gamma   90.00
#
_symmetry.space_group_name_H-M   'P 1'
#
loop_
_entity.id
_entity.type
_entity.pdbx_description
1 polymer ?
#
loop_
_entity_poly.entity_id
_entity_poly.type
_entity_poly.pdbx_seq_one_letter_code
_entity_poly.pdbx_strand_id
1 'polypeptide(L)'
;MCFLVFCLAPSPIAFWQQQAEIDTAQHNASMLVYREQGPIQQSILYSDGQVLDLQTESITWPILENETIDMTIDQFKDIMKNAKNNFDTDPKKVIISSGDSRGLDIQFIVSSPPSGAQTAINAVAAYIESLFTDPITVVITLGFQSMSPGVLGGTTCAYAGSVTWTNTRTGLITGMDADDMIQTYLPSTSTIPVRYNGDSATITNEDRCYFTKANYRATIGSVTGYAADMTINSDFSWDYDPSNGISSGQFCFQSVLAHEVGHVLGFTSGADFRYILKDIETLDVYRFQFSDGAANYNPETYTQFLTTPRLVCKNAPGTSDDVISDVITVEYRMSDGDPYQCSHFSQGNVYALMQPAISMGLTYYPHFYKTPDITMVDAIGWDYIKPPDTTPPVTTCVLSGTAGQNGWYLSSVTVTLTATDPPEDRNIGDGGLKEPSGVNNTYYKVDSGSFTKYTTPFVISAEGIHTVVYYSDDYAGNVETPKSVSIKIDKTKPSLSFTKEQIDYFTVKFMVDATDTMSGMDRVEFALDGSVRFSDTQPPYEWTWMGIGDHTVTITAYDTAGNAQSQSTNSPVVFRQTMTLVQWPFLQRLLQRNLINSFWT
;
A
#
# COMPACT_ATOMS: atom_id res chain seq x y z
N MET A 1 -6.49 76.81 31.73
CA MET A 1 -5.11 76.59 32.19
C MET A 1 -4.89 75.08 32.17
N CYS A 2 -4.30 74.50 31.13
CA CYS A 2 -2.86 74.38 30.83
C CYS A 2 -2.34 72.96 31.15
N PHE A 3 -1.95 72.27 30.07
CA PHE A 3 -0.80 71.35 29.88
C PHE A 3 -0.72 69.93 30.47
N LEU A 4 -0.71 68.99 29.51
CA LEU A 4 0.10 67.78 29.28
C LEU A 4 1.35 67.44 30.16
N VAL A 5 1.41 66.16 30.59
CA VAL A 5 2.35 65.04 30.21
C VAL A 5 3.68 64.74 30.95
N PHE A 6 3.95 63.41 31.02
CA PHE A 6 5.17 62.59 31.32
C PHE A 6 5.47 62.25 32.81
N CYS A 7 5.89 61.05 33.25
CA CYS A 7 6.06 59.70 32.69
C CYS A 7 6.45 58.71 33.84
N LEU A 8 6.37 57.40 33.56
CA LEU A 8 7.11 56.23 34.14
C LEU A 8 6.57 55.53 35.41
N ALA A 9 6.44 54.19 35.24
CA ALA A 9 5.97 53.15 36.16
C ALA A 9 7.07 52.70 37.17
N PRO A 10 6.86 51.70 38.07
CA PRO A 10 6.48 50.31 37.74
C PRO A 10 5.35 49.70 38.60
N SER A 11 4.72 48.67 38.03
CA SER A 11 3.76 47.73 38.61
C SER A 11 4.40 46.77 39.63
N PRO A 12 3.59 46.13 40.51
CA PRO A 12 3.15 44.76 40.21
C PRO A 12 1.71 44.44 40.68
N ILE A 13 1.22 43.26 40.29
CA ILE A 13 0.00 42.53 40.70
C ILE A 13 -1.19 42.67 39.75
N ALA A 14 -1.32 41.70 38.84
CA ALA A 14 -2.61 41.09 38.43
C ALA A 14 -2.33 39.88 37.51
N PHE A 15 -2.52 38.66 38.02
CA PHE A 15 -2.80 37.48 37.21
C PHE A 15 -3.67 36.54 38.07
N TRP A 16 -4.60 35.84 37.42
CA TRP A 16 -5.78 35.12 37.94
C TRP A 16 -7.11 35.89 37.93
N GLN A 17 -7.58 36.18 36.71
CA GLN A 17 -9.00 36.07 36.36
C GLN A 17 -9.06 35.82 34.84
N GLN A 18 -9.05 34.55 34.43
CA GLN A 18 -9.25 34.20 33.02
C GLN A 18 -10.75 34.03 32.76
N GLN A 19 -11.31 35.10 32.21
CA GLN A 19 -12.30 35.16 31.14
C GLN A 19 -13.22 33.92 30.97
N ALA A 20 -14.38 33.96 31.60
CA ALA A 20 -15.58 33.37 31.04
C ALA A 20 -16.17 34.38 30.06
N GLU A 21 -15.91 34.21 28.77
CA GLU A 21 -16.69 34.77 27.65
C GLU A 21 -16.08 34.22 26.35
N ILE A 22 -16.82 33.36 25.64
CA ILE A 22 -17.06 33.40 24.18
C ILE A 22 -17.93 32.20 23.75
N ASP A 23 -19.03 32.58 23.09
CA ASP A 23 -20.00 31.89 22.23
C ASP A 23 -20.99 30.84 22.76
N THR A 24 -22.28 31.13 22.50
CA THR A 24 -23.48 30.45 23.02
C THR A 24 -24.31 29.80 21.91
N ALA A 25 -23.68 29.36 20.83
CA ALA A 25 -24.36 28.63 19.75
C ALA A 25 -23.70 27.28 19.51
N GLN A 26 -24.51 26.20 19.63
CA GLN A 26 -24.20 24.78 19.40
C GLN A 26 -23.63 23.97 20.59
N HIS A 27 -24.38 23.93 21.69
CA HIS A 27 -24.29 22.83 22.65
C HIS A 27 -25.39 21.79 22.35
N ASN A 28 -25.05 20.72 21.64
CA ASN A 28 -25.78 19.45 21.71
C ASN A 28 -24.85 18.45 22.41
N ALA A 29 -25.27 17.91 23.55
CA ALA A 29 -24.92 16.64 24.22
C ALA A 29 -23.55 15.90 24.08
N SER A 30 -22.51 16.37 23.38
CA SER A 30 -21.48 15.48 22.79
C SER A 30 -20.04 15.58 23.33
N MET A 31 -19.79 15.98 24.59
CA MET A 31 -18.45 15.83 25.19
C MET A 31 -18.52 15.45 26.68
N LEU A 32 -18.27 14.18 27.00
CA LEU A 32 -18.08 13.69 28.38
C LEU A 32 -16.60 13.47 28.64
N VAL A 33 -15.94 14.46 29.27
CA VAL A 33 -14.49 14.45 29.53
C VAL A 33 -14.25 14.90 30.97
N TYR A 34 -13.40 14.16 31.69
CA TYR A 34 -12.93 14.54 33.04
C TYR A 34 -11.47 14.99 32.98
N ARG A 35 -11.15 16.16 33.56
CA ARG A 35 -9.79 16.70 33.68
C ARG A 35 -9.41 16.86 35.15
N GLU A 36 -8.18 16.49 35.48
CA GLU A 36 -7.59 16.72 36.80
C GLU A 36 -6.18 17.29 36.67
N GLN A 37 -5.92 18.41 37.36
CA GLN A 37 -4.57 18.94 37.50
C GLN A 37 -3.86 18.20 38.62
N GLY A 38 -2.73 17.59 38.28
CA GLY A 38 -1.82 16.93 39.18
C GLY A 38 -0.69 17.85 39.67
N PRO A 39 0.24 17.31 40.48
CA PRO A 39 1.34 18.07 41.05
C PRO A 39 2.30 18.64 39.98
N ILE A 40 3.00 19.72 40.35
CA ILE A 40 4.09 20.31 39.56
C ILE A 40 5.22 19.28 39.45
N GLN A 41 5.54 18.86 38.24
CA GLN A 41 6.54 17.84 37.96
C GLN A 41 7.94 18.42 37.77
N GLN A 42 8.03 19.59 37.16
CA GLN A 42 9.28 20.26 36.86
C GLN A 42 9.04 21.76 36.72
N SER A 43 9.96 22.56 37.24
CA SER A 43 9.96 24.01 37.07
C SER A 43 11.16 24.40 36.20
N ILE A 44 10.91 24.98 35.02
CA ILE A 44 11.95 25.48 34.13
C ILE A 44 12.07 26.98 34.36
N LEU A 45 13.24 27.43 34.84
CA LEU A 45 13.57 28.85 34.95
C LEU A 45 14.25 29.30 33.66
N TYR A 46 13.57 30.15 32.89
CA TYR A 46 14.14 30.75 31.69
C TYR A 46 15.09 31.89 32.04
N SER A 47 15.95 32.25 31.08
CA SER A 47 16.97 33.29 31.22
C SER A 47 16.40 34.70 31.46
N ASP A 48 15.11 34.91 31.19
CA ASP A 48 14.38 36.15 31.46
C ASP A 48 13.73 36.19 32.86
N GLY A 49 13.91 35.13 33.66
CA GLY A 49 13.38 35.02 35.02
C GLY A 49 11.97 34.42 35.11
N GLN A 50 11.35 34.02 33.99
CA GLN A 50 10.07 33.32 34.02
C GLN A 50 10.25 31.87 34.48
N VAL A 51 9.33 31.39 35.33
CA VAL A 51 9.25 30.00 35.75
C VAL A 51 8.07 29.35 35.05
N LEU A 52 8.34 28.33 34.24
CA LEU A 52 7.31 27.43 33.70
C LEU A 52 7.23 26.20 34.60
N ASP A 53 6.13 26.11 35.35
CA ASP A 53 5.78 24.92 36.10
C ASP A 53 5.04 23.95 35.17
N LEU A 54 5.71 22.86 34.79
CA LEU A 54 5.10 21.74 34.08
C LEU A 54 4.26 20.96 35.09
N GLN A 55 2.97 21.26 35.12
CA GLN A 55 1.98 20.50 35.89
C GLN A 55 1.66 19.20 35.17
N THR A 56 1.45 18.14 35.94
CA THR A 56 0.84 16.92 35.40
C THR A 56 -0.64 17.19 35.17
N GLU A 57 -1.19 16.76 34.03
CA GLU A 57 -2.64 16.78 33.79
C GLU A 57 -3.09 15.37 33.43
N SER A 58 -4.26 14.95 33.94
CA SER A 58 -4.90 13.68 33.63
C SER A 58 -6.25 13.92 32.96
N ILE A 59 -6.55 13.22 31.86
CA ILE A 59 -7.77 13.42 31.06
C ILE A 59 -8.43 12.08 30.75
N THR A 60 -9.69 11.86 31.16
CA THR A 60 -10.43 10.59 31.05
C THR A 60 -11.42 10.54 29.89
N TRP A 61 -11.44 9.39 29.21
CA TRP A 61 -12.25 9.07 28.03
C TRP A 61 -13.16 7.86 28.28
N PRO A 62 -14.37 7.78 27.68
CA PRO A 62 -15.16 6.55 27.61
C PRO A 62 -15.20 5.95 26.17
N ILE A 63 -15.07 4.62 26.01
CA ILE A 63 -15.43 3.84 24.81
C ILE A 63 -16.90 3.47 24.88
N LEU A 64 -17.69 3.62 23.81
CA LEU A 64 -19.14 3.44 23.87
C LEU A 64 -19.73 2.11 23.31
N GLU A 65 -20.88 1.63 23.82
CA GLU A 65 -21.69 0.49 23.29
C GLU A 65 -22.66 0.95 22.18
N ASN A 66 -23.18 2.19 22.26
CA ASN A 66 -24.00 2.85 21.24
C ASN A 66 -23.99 4.40 21.39
N GLU A 67 -24.40 5.11 20.34
CA GLU A 67 -24.28 6.58 20.14
C GLU A 67 -25.14 7.46 21.06
N THR A 68 -25.80 6.92 22.08
CA THR A 68 -26.61 7.71 23.01
C THR A 68 -26.22 7.45 24.45
N ILE A 69 -25.70 8.48 25.11
CA ILE A 69 -25.37 8.45 26.53
C ILE A 69 -26.41 9.30 27.27
N ASP A 70 -27.20 8.66 28.15
CA ASP A 70 -28.14 9.33 29.04
C ASP A 70 -27.45 9.71 30.36
N MET A 71 -26.39 10.54 30.27
CA MET A 71 -25.64 11.01 31.44
C MET A 71 -25.12 12.45 31.25
N THR A 72 -25.04 13.18 32.35
CA THR A 72 -24.43 14.53 32.39
C THR A 72 -22.92 14.45 32.61
N ILE A 73 -22.20 15.51 32.21
CA ILE A 73 -20.75 15.66 32.43
C ILE A 73 -20.39 15.49 33.92
N ASP A 74 -21.18 16.05 34.83
CA ASP A 74 -20.86 15.95 36.26
C ASP A 74 -21.08 14.53 36.82
N GLN A 75 -22.05 13.78 36.30
CA GLN A 75 -22.19 12.35 36.62
C GLN A 75 -20.98 11.53 36.13
N PHE A 76 -20.46 11.84 34.94
CA PHE A 76 -19.26 11.17 34.41
C PHE A 76 -18.02 11.50 35.25
N LYS A 77 -17.84 12.77 35.63
CA LYS A 77 -16.77 13.20 36.52
C LYS A 77 -16.82 12.47 37.88
N ASP A 78 -18.01 12.33 38.47
CA ASP A 78 -18.16 11.64 39.75
C ASP A 78 -17.88 10.15 39.63
N ILE A 79 -18.29 9.50 38.54
CA ILE A 79 -17.96 8.09 38.26
C ILE A 79 -16.44 7.93 38.15
N MET A 80 -15.75 8.78 37.37
CA MET A 80 -14.29 8.67 37.19
C MET A 80 -13.48 9.06 38.43
N LYS A 81 -13.99 9.95 39.28
CA LYS A 81 -13.39 10.20 40.60
C LYS A 81 -13.58 9.03 41.56
N ASN A 82 -14.79 8.47 41.59
CA ASN A 82 -15.09 7.32 42.45
C ASN A 82 -14.32 6.08 42.00
N ALA A 83 -14.17 5.88 40.68
CA ALA A 83 -13.28 4.91 40.05
C ALA A 83 -11.87 4.97 40.60
N LYS A 84 -11.26 6.15 40.48
CA LYS A 84 -9.91 6.40 40.94
C LYS A 84 -9.78 6.19 42.44
N ASN A 85 -10.71 6.73 43.22
CA ASN A 85 -10.72 6.57 44.68
C ASN A 85 -10.89 5.10 45.12
N ASN A 86 -11.77 4.35 44.47
CA ASN A 86 -12.00 2.93 44.76
C ASN A 86 -10.75 2.09 44.42
N PHE A 87 -10.11 2.37 43.28
CA PHE A 87 -8.84 1.77 42.93
C PHE A 87 -7.74 2.14 43.95
N ASP A 88 -7.63 3.42 44.30
CA ASP A 88 -6.58 3.91 45.19
C ASP A 88 -6.68 3.33 46.60
N THR A 89 -7.90 3.09 47.08
CA THR A 89 -8.19 2.58 48.42
C THR A 89 -8.25 1.05 48.53
N ASP A 90 -8.23 0.30 47.42
CA ASP A 90 -8.23 -1.17 47.45
C ASP A 90 -6.84 -1.70 47.91
N PRO A 91 -6.76 -2.49 48.99
CA PRO A 91 -5.51 -3.04 49.49
C PRO A 91 -4.95 -4.20 48.65
N LYS A 92 -5.68 -4.71 47.63
CA LYS A 92 -5.31 -5.88 46.81
C LYS A 92 -4.83 -5.50 45.40
N LYS A 93 -3.87 -4.58 45.32
CA LYS A 93 -3.22 -4.21 44.06
C LYS A 93 -2.18 -5.25 43.67
N VAL A 94 -2.20 -5.68 42.41
CA VAL A 94 -1.24 -6.60 41.82
C VAL A 94 -0.63 -5.94 40.58
N ILE A 95 0.70 -6.01 40.45
CA ILE A 95 1.39 -5.62 39.22
C ILE A 95 1.36 -6.82 38.28
N ILE A 96 0.77 -6.63 37.11
CA ILE A 96 0.84 -7.54 35.98
C ILE A 96 1.82 -6.91 34.99
N SER A 97 2.93 -7.59 34.76
CA SER A 97 3.94 -7.22 33.76
C SER A 97 4.31 -8.52 33.05
N SER A 98 4.43 -8.44 31.72
CA SER A 98 4.97 -9.55 30.91
C SER A 98 6.49 -9.70 31.12
N GLY A 99 7.16 -8.68 31.65
CA GLY A 99 8.54 -8.74 32.15
C GLY A 99 9.56 -9.12 31.08
N ASP A 100 9.30 -8.86 29.80
CA ASP A 100 10.23 -9.22 28.73
C ASP A 100 11.30 -8.14 28.51
N SER A 101 12.55 -8.57 28.46
CA SER A 101 13.77 -7.76 28.40
C SER A 101 14.09 -7.17 27.01
N ARG A 102 13.11 -7.12 26.10
CA ARG A 102 13.32 -6.75 24.68
C ARG A 102 13.24 -5.24 24.39
N GLY A 103 12.84 -4.44 25.35
CA GLY A 103 12.70 -2.99 25.19
C GLY A 103 11.53 -2.46 26.00
N LEU A 104 10.34 -2.49 25.40
CA LEU A 104 9.11 -1.97 26.00
C LEU A 104 8.59 -2.91 27.10
N ASP A 105 8.19 -2.34 28.23
CA ASP A 105 7.57 -3.04 29.36
C ASP A 105 6.29 -2.33 29.78
N ILE A 106 5.14 -2.92 29.49
CA ILE A 106 3.81 -2.45 29.87
C ILE A 106 3.41 -3.13 31.18
N GLN A 107 3.33 -2.33 32.22
CA GLN A 107 2.95 -2.77 33.56
C GLN A 107 1.54 -2.29 33.89
N PHE A 108 0.62 -3.23 34.08
CA PHE A 108 -0.70 -2.95 34.61
C PHE A 108 -0.71 -3.10 36.13
N ILE A 109 -1.09 -2.05 36.85
CA ILE A 109 -1.43 -2.12 38.26
C ILE A 109 -2.93 -2.37 38.35
N VAL A 110 -3.33 -3.57 38.77
CA VAL A 110 -4.72 -4.03 38.71
C VAL A 110 -5.23 -4.32 40.09
N SER A 111 -6.49 -3.96 40.33
CA SER A 111 -7.13 -4.19 41.62
C SER A 111 -8.33 -5.12 41.47
N SER A 112 -8.30 -6.25 42.20
CA SER A 112 -9.38 -7.24 42.25
C SER A 112 -9.95 -7.65 40.87
N PRO A 113 -9.10 -8.11 39.91
CA PRO A 113 -9.55 -8.42 38.55
C PRO A 113 -10.55 -9.60 38.53
N PRO A 114 -11.56 -9.58 37.63
CA PRO A 114 -12.41 -10.73 37.37
C PRO A 114 -11.62 -11.98 36.96
N SER A 115 -12.21 -13.17 37.14
CA SER A 115 -11.59 -14.43 36.73
C SER A 115 -11.29 -14.44 35.23
N GLY A 116 -10.04 -14.72 34.86
CA GLY A 116 -9.57 -14.72 33.47
C GLY A 116 -8.96 -13.40 33.01
N ALA A 117 -9.33 -12.26 33.62
CA ALA A 117 -8.85 -10.94 33.20
C ALA A 117 -7.34 -10.79 33.35
N GLN A 118 -6.73 -11.32 34.42
CA GLN A 118 -5.27 -11.22 34.62
C GLN A 118 -4.47 -11.88 33.48
N THR A 119 -4.90 -13.05 33.00
CA THR A 119 -4.25 -13.73 31.87
C THR A 119 -4.43 -12.94 30.58
N ALA A 120 -5.62 -12.39 30.36
CA ALA A 120 -5.92 -11.58 29.19
C ALA A 120 -5.11 -10.27 29.15
N ILE A 121 -4.96 -9.60 30.29
CA ILE A 121 -4.14 -8.39 30.43
C ILE A 121 -2.69 -8.67 30.08
N ASN A 122 -2.14 -9.77 30.61
CA ASN A 122 -0.76 -10.17 30.30
C ASN A 122 -0.57 -10.52 28.82
N ALA A 123 -1.58 -11.10 28.17
CA ALA A 123 -1.53 -11.42 26.74
C ALA A 123 -1.52 -10.14 25.86
N VAL A 124 -2.29 -9.11 26.23
CA VAL A 124 -2.29 -7.82 25.52
C VAL A 124 -0.96 -7.10 25.71
N ALA A 125 -0.43 -7.04 26.93
CA ALA A 125 0.89 -6.46 27.20
C ALA A 125 1.97 -7.14 26.34
N ALA A 126 2.06 -8.47 26.41
CA ALA A 126 3.04 -9.24 25.64
C ALA A 126 2.90 -9.08 24.12
N TYR A 127 1.67 -8.92 23.61
CA TYR A 127 1.44 -8.62 22.20
C TYR A 127 2.04 -7.26 21.80
N ILE A 128 1.70 -6.19 22.53
CA ILE A 128 2.17 -4.83 22.19
C ILE A 128 3.69 -4.72 22.36
N GLU A 129 4.25 -5.30 23.43
CA GLU A 129 5.70 -5.38 23.65
C GLU A 129 6.45 -6.18 22.57
N SER A 130 5.74 -7.05 21.83
CA SER A 130 6.34 -7.75 20.68
C SER A 130 6.41 -6.91 19.41
N LEU A 131 5.68 -5.78 19.38
CA LEU A 131 5.64 -4.88 18.23
C LEU A 131 6.67 -3.75 18.32
N PHE A 132 7.04 -3.28 19.51
CA PHE A 132 7.86 -2.08 19.68
C PHE A 132 9.13 -2.32 20.52
N THR A 133 10.24 -1.66 20.18
CA THR A 133 11.56 -1.85 20.86
C THR A 133 11.93 -0.79 21.88
N ASP A 134 11.15 0.26 22.05
CA ASP A 134 11.45 1.36 22.97
C ASP A 134 11.79 0.86 24.38
N PRO A 135 13.02 1.08 24.91
CA PRO A 135 13.47 0.53 26.17
C PRO A 135 12.89 1.25 27.40
N ILE A 136 11.57 1.32 27.50
CA ILE A 136 10.83 2.13 28.47
C ILE A 136 9.76 1.33 29.20
N THR A 137 9.45 1.76 30.42
CA THR A 137 8.33 1.21 31.18
C THR A 137 7.10 2.11 31.07
N VAL A 138 5.97 1.52 30.71
CA VAL A 138 4.65 2.16 30.67
C VAL A 138 3.80 1.57 31.78
N VAL A 139 3.56 2.36 32.83
CA VAL A 139 2.76 1.94 33.99
C VAL A 139 1.33 2.44 33.83
N ILE A 140 0.35 1.53 33.77
CA ILE A 140 -1.07 1.80 33.60
C ILE A 140 -1.81 1.29 34.83
N THR A 141 -2.61 2.12 35.49
CA THR A 141 -3.55 1.60 36.51
C THR A 141 -4.80 1.11 35.79
N LEU A 142 -5.36 -0.04 36.21
CA LEU A 142 -6.52 -0.64 35.57
C LEU A 142 -7.54 -1.08 36.62
N GLY A 143 -8.70 -0.44 36.60
CA GLY A 143 -9.85 -0.74 37.46
C GLY A 143 -11.01 -1.39 36.71
N PHE A 144 -11.89 -2.06 37.46
CA PHE A 144 -13.14 -2.64 36.97
C PHE A 144 -14.32 -2.07 37.75
N GLN A 145 -15.28 -1.46 37.07
CA GLN A 145 -16.48 -0.90 37.73
C GLN A 145 -17.61 -0.60 36.75
N SER A 146 -18.80 -0.38 37.28
CA SER A 146 -19.95 0.06 36.49
C SER A 146 -19.67 1.42 35.85
N MET A 147 -19.86 1.51 34.53
CA MET A 147 -19.85 2.75 33.76
C MET A 147 -21.21 2.90 33.06
N SER A 148 -21.44 4.02 32.36
CA SER A 148 -22.73 4.24 31.71
C SER A 148 -23.09 3.13 30.72
N PRO A 149 -24.41 2.87 30.52
CA PRO A 149 -24.88 2.06 29.41
C PRO A 149 -24.28 2.64 28.15
N GLY A 150 -23.87 1.82 27.20
CA GLY A 150 -23.11 2.43 26.15
C GLY A 150 -21.66 2.69 26.51
N VAL A 151 -20.98 2.08 27.49
CA VAL A 151 -19.53 2.36 27.72
C VAL A 151 -18.71 1.10 28.02
N LEU A 152 -17.89 0.58 27.11
CA LEU A 152 -17.10 -0.65 27.33
C LEU A 152 -15.85 -0.45 28.20
N GLY A 153 -15.17 0.69 28.06
CA GLY A 153 -13.91 0.99 28.71
C GLY A 153 -13.65 2.49 28.75
N GLY A 154 -12.56 2.90 29.36
CA GLY A 154 -12.11 4.28 29.28
C GLY A 154 -10.70 4.50 29.80
N THR A 155 -9.85 5.12 28.99
CA THR A 155 -8.48 5.47 29.37
C THR A 155 -8.39 6.92 29.81
N THR A 156 -7.55 7.18 30.81
CA THR A 156 -7.17 8.51 31.25
C THR A 156 -5.69 8.74 31.04
N CYS A 157 -5.28 9.41 29.98
CA CYS A 157 -3.85 9.64 29.74
C CYS A 157 -3.31 10.73 30.68
N ALA A 158 -2.17 10.45 31.30
CA ALA A 158 -1.36 11.44 31.97
C ALA A 158 -0.44 12.10 30.94
N TYR A 159 -0.35 13.42 30.92
CA TYR A 159 0.47 14.16 29.97
C TYR A 159 1.80 14.61 30.58
N ALA A 160 2.87 14.57 29.79
CA ALA A 160 4.03 15.41 30.01
C ALA A 160 3.65 16.81 29.47
N GLY A 161 3.82 17.88 30.27
CA GLY A 161 3.33 19.22 29.90
C GLY A 161 3.82 19.72 28.52
N SER A 162 3.29 20.84 28.04
CA SER A 162 3.53 21.32 26.67
C SER A 162 5.03 21.36 26.29
N VAL A 163 5.41 20.62 25.26
CA VAL A 163 6.78 20.56 24.72
C VAL A 163 6.92 21.56 23.58
N THR A 164 8.03 22.29 23.51
CA THR A 164 8.23 23.22 22.38
C THR A 164 8.31 22.47 21.06
N TRP A 165 7.79 23.04 19.98
CA TRP A 165 7.82 22.42 18.65
C TRP A 165 9.25 22.04 18.23
N THR A 166 10.24 22.88 18.53
CA THR A 166 11.66 22.55 18.30
C THR A 166 12.06 21.24 18.97
N ASN A 167 11.69 21.04 20.23
CA ASN A 167 12.02 19.82 20.97
C ASN A 167 11.20 18.62 20.50
N THR A 168 9.91 18.83 20.18
CA THR A 168 9.03 17.83 19.55
C THR A 168 9.67 17.28 18.28
N ARG A 169 10.05 18.17 17.35
CA ARG A 169 10.68 17.81 16.09
C ARG A 169 12.03 17.12 16.31
N THR A 170 12.85 17.63 17.22
CA THR A 170 14.15 17.01 17.52
C THR A 170 13.97 15.60 18.09
N GLY A 171 13.01 15.38 18.98
CA GLY A 171 12.69 14.06 19.51
C GLY A 171 12.25 13.09 18.41
N LEU A 172 11.24 13.47 17.63
CA LEU A 172 10.74 12.66 16.52
C LEU A 172 11.84 12.29 15.51
N ILE A 173 12.77 13.20 15.22
CA ILE A 173 13.91 12.91 14.32
C ILE A 173 14.98 12.04 14.98
N THR A 174 15.21 12.21 16.28
CA THR A 174 16.26 11.46 16.99
C THR A 174 15.81 10.03 17.30
N GLY A 175 14.51 9.83 17.49
CA GLY A 175 13.89 8.52 17.66
C GLY A 175 13.71 7.75 16.36
N MET A 176 14.05 8.31 15.20
CA MET A 176 13.88 7.59 13.94
C MET A 176 14.72 6.31 13.88
N ASP A 177 14.12 5.25 13.38
CA ASP A 177 14.79 4.01 13.02
C ASP A 177 15.08 3.91 11.50
N ALA A 178 15.23 2.70 10.96
CA ALA A 178 15.66 2.48 9.59
C ALA A 178 14.53 2.62 8.55
N ASP A 179 13.27 2.44 8.95
CA ASP A 179 12.08 2.57 8.11
C ASP A 179 11.37 3.92 8.27
N ASP A 180 11.74 4.70 9.28
CA ASP A 180 11.35 6.08 9.40
C ASP A 180 12.00 7.01 8.36
N MET A 181 11.17 7.83 7.71
CA MET A 181 11.63 8.89 6.80
C MET A 181 10.88 10.21 6.96
N ILE A 182 9.59 10.16 7.28
CA ILE A 182 8.69 11.31 7.21
C ILE A 182 9.05 12.42 8.21
N GLN A 183 9.59 12.04 9.37
CA GLN A 183 10.00 12.90 10.47
C GLN A 183 11.07 13.93 10.03
N THR A 184 11.92 13.57 9.07
CA THR A 184 12.93 14.50 8.51
C THR A 184 12.31 15.67 7.75
N TYR A 185 11.10 15.49 7.25
CA TYR A 185 10.33 16.48 6.49
C TYR A 185 9.36 17.27 7.37
N LEU A 186 9.44 17.16 8.69
CA LEU A 186 8.71 18.02 9.61
C LEU A 186 9.22 19.49 9.56
N PRO A 187 8.32 20.49 9.69
CA PRO A 187 8.67 21.92 9.64
C PRO A 187 9.89 22.30 10.50
N SER A 188 10.97 22.77 9.88
CA SER A 188 12.23 23.08 10.59
C SER A 188 12.24 24.39 11.36
N THR A 189 11.16 25.17 11.29
CA THR A 189 10.96 26.41 12.06
C THR A 189 10.72 26.11 13.54
N SER A 190 10.74 27.13 14.39
CA SER A 190 10.38 26.99 15.82
C SER A 190 8.87 26.83 16.06
N THR A 191 8.07 26.76 15.00
CA THR A 191 6.62 26.60 15.03
C THR A 191 6.16 25.69 13.88
N ILE A 192 4.98 25.11 14.02
CA ILE A 192 4.29 24.29 13.02
C ILE A 192 3.01 25.00 12.55
N PRO A 193 2.74 25.08 11.23
CA PRO A 193 1.51 25.66 10.72
C PRO A 193 0.30 24.74 10.96
N VAL A 194 -0.77 25.31 11.50
CA VAL A 194 -2.01 24.61 11.89
C VAL A 194 -3.23 25.40 11.44
N ARG A 195 -4.30 24.70 11.07
CA ARG A 195 -5.63 25.24 10.85
C ARG A 195 -6.59 24.64 11.87
N TYR A 196 -7.27 25.53 12.59
CA TYR A 196 -8.34 25.17 13.52
C TYR A 196 -9.72 25.18 12.84
N ASN A 197 -9.86 25.78 11.66
CA ASN A 197 -11.12 25.74 10.93
C ASN A 197 -10.83 25.24 9.51
N GLY A 198 -11.41 24.09 9.16
CA GLY A 198 -11.25 23.49 7.84
C GLY A 198 -11.80 24.34 6.70
N ASP A 199 -12.86 25.14 6.96
CA ASP A 199 -13.46 26.10 6.01
C ASP A 199 -12.63 27.37 5.84
N SER A 200 -11.61 27.57 6.69
CA SER A 200 -10.79 28.77 6.70
C SER A 200 -9.39 28.51 6.13
N ALA A 201 -8.88 29.50 5.39
CA ALA A 201 -7.47 29.56 5.01
C ALA A 201 -6.58 30.17 6.11
N THR A 202 -7.13 30.52 7.29
CA THR A 202 -6.36 31.07 8.41
C THR A 202 -5.41 30.02 8.98
N ILE A 203 -4.13 30.33 8.94
CA ILE A 203 -3.05 29.51 9.51
C ILE A 203 -2.59 30.14 10.82
N THR A 204 -2.55 29.34 11.87
CA THR A 204 -1.88 29.65 13.14
C THR A 204 -0.55 28.91 13.17
N ASN A 205 0.47 29.47 13.81
CA ASN A 205 1.76 28.80 13.96
C ASN A 205 1.92 28.42 15.43
N GLU A 206 1.81 27.13 15.72
CA GLU A 206 1.92 26.63 17.08
C GLU A 206 3.37 26.37 17.46
N ASP A 207 3.76 26.81 18.65
CA ASP A 207 5.10 26.65 19.19
C ASP A 207 5.19 25.47 20.18
N ARG A 208 4.09 24.76 20.40
CA ARG A 208 3.95 23.70 21.41
C ARG A 208 3.22 22.47 20.86
N CYS A 209 3.56 21.31 21.40
CA CYS A 209 2.89 20.03 21.19
C CYS A 209 2.77 19.28 22.52
N TYR A 210 1.68 18.53 22.71
CA TYR A 210 1.44 17.72 23.91
C TYR A 210 1.65 16.25 23.63
N PHE A 211 2.14 15.55 24.65
CA PHE A 211 2.45 14.14 24.60
C PHE A 211 1.80 13.44 25.80
N THR A 212 1.21 12.28 25.57
CA THR A 212 0.99 11.34 26.68
C THR A 212 2.35 11.00 27.29
N LYS A 213 2.41 10.70 28.59
CA LYS A 213 3.68 10.38 29.24
C LYS A 213 4.37 9.16 28.65
N ALA A 214 3.62 8.19 28.11
CA ALA A 214 4.21 7.05 27.43
C ALA A 214 4.84 7.49 26.10
N ASN A 215 4.14 8.25 25.27
CA ASN A 215 4.69 8.76 24.02
C ASN A 215 5.88 9.71 24.25
N TYR A 216 5.84 10.54 25.30
CA TYR A 216 6.99 11.36 25.69
C TYR A 216 8.23 10.51 26.02
N ARG A 217 8.05 9.34 26.66
CA ARG A 217 9.16 8.42 26.99
C ARG A 217 9.78 7.79 25.75
N ALA A 218 8.94 7.43 24.78
CA ALA A 218 9.39 6.87 23.51
C ALA A 218 10.14 7.94 22.69
N THR A 219 9.59 9.15 22.60
CA THR A 219 10.07 10.15 21.65
C THR A 219 11.08 11.17 22.20
N ILE A 220 10.89 11.66 23.43
CA ILE A 220 11.61 12.84 23.96
C ILE A 220 12.61 12.44 25.05
N GLY A 221 12.17 11.61 26.00
CA GLY A 221 13.02 11.14 27.09
C GLY A 221 12.23 10.82 28.36
N SER A 222 12.94 10.70 29.48
CA SER A 222 12.33 10.17 30.71
C SER A 222 11.39 11.16 31.41
N VAL A 223 10.20 10.69 31.82
CA VAL A 223 9.27 11.40 32.72
C VAL A 223 8.72 10.44 33.78
N THR A 224 8.59 10.89 35.03
CA THR A 224 8.16 10.03 36.17
C THR A 224 6.64 9.85 36.27
N GLY A 225 6.21 8.88 37.08
CA GLY A 225 4.80 8.61 37.39
C GLY A 225 4.15 7.58 36.47
N TYR A 226 2.85 7.33 36.67
CA TYR A 226 2.07 6.47 35.79
C TYR A 226 1.79 7.15 34.44
N ALA A 227 1.51 6.35 33.42
CA ALA A 227 1.18 6.78 32.07
C ALA A 227 -0.32 7.02 31.87
N ALA A 228 -1.17 6.19 32.47
CA ALA A 228 -2.61 6.36 32.40
C ALA A 228 -3.38 5.70 33.55
N ASP A 229 -4.59 6.20 33.81
CA ASP A 229 -5.61 5.52 34.63
C ASP A 229 -6.72 4.96 33.71
N MET A 230 -6.85 3.64 33.66
CA MET A 230 -7.80 2.94 32.78
C MET A 230 -8.92 2.30 33.60
N THR A 231 -10.13 2.29 33.05
CA THR A 231 -11.29 1.61 33.62
C THR A 231 -11.94 0.72 32.57
N ILE A 232 -12.31 -0.50 32.95
CA ILE A 232 -13.15 -1.38 32.13
C ILE A 232 -14.52 -1.53 32.80
N ASN A 233 -15.57 -1.45 32.00
CA ASN A 233 -16.92 -1.51 32.52
C ASN A 233 -17.27 -2.93 33.01
N SER A 234 -17.63 -3.05 34.28
CA SER A 234 -17.98 -4.33 34.91
C SER A 234 -19.40 -4.82 34.58
N ASP A 235 -20.22 -4.00 33.92
CA ASP A 235 -21.62 -4.31 33.64
C ASP A 235 -21.79 -5.18 32.38
N PHE A 236 -20.74 -5.31 31.58
CA PHE A 236 -20.73 -6.13 30.37
C PHE A 236 -20.26 -7.56 30.60
N SER A 237 -20.73 -8.46 29.75
CA SER A 237 -20.25 -9.84 29.70
C SER A 237 -18.97 -9.91 28.86
N TRP A 238 -17.86 -10.25 29.50
CA TRP A 238 -16.54 -10.28 28.87
C TRP A 238 -16.13 -11.69 28.47
N ASP A 239 -15.52 -11.80 27.29
CA ASP A 239 -14.69 -12.94 26.91
C ASP A 239 -13.21 -12.54 27.08
N TYR A 240 -12.48 -13.30 27.88
CA TYR A 240 -11.08 -13.04 28.22
C TYR A 240 -10.09 -13.82 27.35
N ASP A 241 -10.54 -14.81 26.58
CA ASP A 241 -9.70 -15.67 25.75
C ASP A 241 -10.25 -15.76 24.32
N PRO A 242 -9.92 -14.79 23.44
CA PRO A 242 -10.39 -14.77 22.06
C PRO A 242 -9.83 -15.91 21.20
N SER A 243 -8.82 -16.66 21.66
CA SER A 243 -8.21 -17.74 20.87
C SER A 243 -9.13 -18.93 20.63
N ASN A 244 -10.21 -19.03 21.42
CA ASN A 244 -11.23 -20.07 21.28
C ASN A 244 -12.52 -19.57 20.58
N GLY A 245 -12.51 -18.33 20.07
CA GLY A 245 -13.65 -17.64 19.46
C GLY A 245 -14.50 -16.89 20.50
N ILE A 246 -15.30 -15.89 20.05
CA ILE A 246 -16.14 -15.08 20.95
C ILE A 246 -17.61 -15.50 20.84
N SER A 247 -18.26 -15.73 21.98
CA SER A 247 -19.71 -16.00 22.00
C SER A 247 -20.52 -14.76 21.63
N SER A 248 -21.67 -14.94 20.97
CA SER A 248 -22.51 -13.85 20.42
C SER A 248 -23.12 -12.87 21.44
N GLY A 249 -22.92 -13.09 22.74
CA GLY A 249 -23.39 -12.22 23.83
C GLY A 249 -22.25 -11.67 24.71
N GLN A 250 -21.00 -11.81 24.26
CA GLN A 250 -19.82 -11.32 24.97
C GLN A 250 -19.02 -10.34 24.10
N PHE A 251 -18.37 -9.40 24.75
CA PHE A 251 -17.36 -8.54 24.15
C PHE A 251 -15.96 -9.12 24.35
N CYS A 252 -15.09 -8.99 23.35
CA CYS A 252 -13.69 -9.37 23.47
C CYS A 252 -12.94 -8.38 24.38
N PHE A 253 -12.58 -8.82 25.59
CA PHE A 253 -11.86 -7.98 26.55
C PHE A 253 -10.49 -7.56 26.02
N GLN A 254 -9.75 -8.47 25.38
CA GLN A 254 -8.40 -8.17 24.88
C GLN A 254 -8.42 -7.10 23.78
N SER A 255 -9.42 -7.10 22.91
CA SER A 255 -9.57 -6.08 21.87
C SER A 255 -9.88 -4.70 22.45
N VAL A 256 -10.77 -4.62 23.43
CA VAL A 256 -11.07 -3.36 24.14
C VAL A 256 -9.83 -2.88 24.90
N LEU A 257 -9.16 -3.76 25.65
CA LEU A 257 -7.95 -3.40 26.38
C LEU A 257 -6.84 -2.90 25.45
N ALA A 258 -6.60 -3.59 24.32
CA ALA A 258 -5.60 -3.16 23.35
C ALA A 258 -5.91 -1.77 22.79
N HIS A 259 -7.18 -1.48 22.48
CA HIS A 259 -7.62 -0.16 22.02
C HIS A 259 -7.30 0.93 23.04
N GLU A 260 -7.65 0.66 24.30
CA GLU A 260 -7.40 1.58 25.40
C GLU A 260 -5.91 1.86 25.60
N VAL A 261 -5.05 0.85 25.40
CA VAL A 261 -3.59 1.06 25.38
C VAL A 261 -3.16 1.92 24.19
N GLY A 262 -3.82 1.83 23.03
CA GLY A 262 -3.57 2.70 21.87
C GLY A 262 -3.61 4.19 22.23
N HIS A 263 -4.59 4.61 23.04
CA HIS A 263 -4.63 5.97 23.58
C HIS A 263 -3.43 6.30 24.48
N VAL A 264 -3.01 5.36 25.33
CA VAL A 264 -1.81 5.53 26.16
C VAL A 264 -0.58 5.76 25.30
N LEU A 265 -0.43 5.02 24.19
CA LEU A 265 0.69 5.14 23.26
C LEU A 265 0.67 6.47 22.46
N GLY A 266 -0.42 7.23 22.45
CA GLY A 266 -0.45 8.57 21.86
C GLY A 266 -1.42 8.75 20.69
N PHE A 267 -2.33 7.80 20.46
CA PHE A 267 -3.52 8.08 19.66
C PHE A 267 -4.45 9.05 20.40
N THR A 268 -4.09 10.33 20.40
CA THR A 268 -4.86 11.45 20.99
C THR A 268 -4.75 12.65 20.05
N SER A 269 -5.85 13.37 19.83
CA SER A 269 -5.87 14.57 18.97
C SER A 269 -6.37 15.80 19.72
N GLY A 270 -5.74 16.95 19.51
CA GLY A 270 -6.13 18.23 20.09
C GLY A 270 -7.52 18.67 19.60
N ALA A 271 -7.95 18.16 18.44
CA ALA A 271 -9.30 18.37 17.92
C ALA A 271 -10.38 17.69 18.80
N ASP A 272 -10.01 16.67 19.58
CA ASP A 272 -10.93 16.03 20.51
C ASP A 272 -11.30 16.95 21.71
N PHE A 273 -10.37 17.78 22.22
CA PHE A 273 -10.61 18.51 23.48
C PHE A 273 -10.05 19.93 23.61
N ARG A 274 -9.05 20.31 22.82
CA ARG A 274 -8.23 21.50 23.07
C ARG A 274 -8.40 22.58 22.02
N TYR A 275 -9.45 22.48 21.20
CA TYR A 275 -9.84 23.53 20.25
C TYR A 275 -9.85 24.95 20.87
N ILE A 276 -10.28 25.08 22.13
CA ILE A 276 -10.35 26.38 22.83
C ILE A 276 -8.95 26.92 23.21
N LEU A 277 -8.00 26.03 23.52
CA LEU A 277 -6.64 26.41 23.93
C LEU A 277 -5.68 26.57 22.74
N LYS A 278 -6.09 26.12 21.53
CA LYS A 278 -5.26 26.10 20.32
C LYS A 278 -3.96 25.35 20.55
N ASP A 279 -4.08 24.10 20.97
CA ASP A 279 -2.94 23.21 21.16
C ASP A 279 -3.02 22.03 20.17
N ILE A 280 -1.87 21.43 19.85
CA ILE A 280 -1.77 20.20 19.07
C ILE A 280 -1.17 19.06 19.90
N GLU A 281 -1.48 17.84 19.49
CA GLU A 281 -0.90 16.60 20.00
C GLU A 281 -0.08 15.90 18.91
N THR A 282 0.65 14.85 19.27
CA THR A 282 1.60 14.21 18.34
C THR A 282 0.93 13.63 17.10
N LEU A 283 -0.27 13.06 17.23
CA LEU A 283 -1.04 12.57 16.08
C LEU A 283 -1.42 13.70 15.11
N ASP A 284 -1.71 14.90 15.63
CA ASP A 284 -2.08 16.07 14.82
C ASP A 284 -0.94 16.54 13.92
N VAL A 285 0.31 16.21 14.24
CA VAL A 285 1.49 16.53 13.43
C VAL A 285 1.40 15.87 12.05
N TYR A 286 0.61 14.82 11.90
CA TYR A 286 0.40 14.09 10.65
C TYR A 286 -1.02 14.27 10.09
N ARG A 287 -1.85 15.11 10.71
CA ARG A 287 -3.28 15.24 10.38
C ARG A 287 -3.52 16.35 9.36
N PHE A 288 -4.19 16.03 8.26
CA PHE A 288 -4.49 16.95 7.16
C PHE A 288 -5.94 16.86 6.71
N GLN A 289 -6.39 17.89 6.00
CA GLN A 289 -7.71 17.83 5.36
C GLN A 289 -7.61 16.96 4.10
N PHE A 290 -8.54 16.04 3.94
CA PHE A 290 -8.75 15.38 2.66
C PHE A 290 -9.30 16.42 1.67
N SER A 291 -8.44 17.00 0.84
CA SER A 291 -8.86 18.02 -0.14
C SER A 291 -8.28 17.69 -1.51
N ASP A 292 -9.14 17.42 -2.49
CA ASP A 292 -8.79 17.19 -3.89
C ASP A 292 -9.18 18.38 -4.80
N GLY A 293 -9.46 19.55 -4.21
CA GLY A 293 -9.93 20.77 -4.88
C GLY A 293 -8.88 21.84 -5.19
N ALA A 294 -9.33 23.04 -5.58
CA ALA A 294 -8.47 24.16 -6.02
C ALA A 294 -7.57 24.76 -4.92
N ALA A 295 -7.83 24.45 -3.65
CA ALA A 295 -6.93 24.71 -2.53
C ALA A 295 -6.50 23.35 -1.96
N ASN A 296 -5.23 22.98 -2.19
CA ASN A 296 -4.69 21.72 -1.72
C ASN A 296 -4.12 21.87 -0.30
N TYR A 297 -4.77 21.25 0.67
CA TYR A 297 -4.38 21.16 2.08
C TYR A 297 -3.90 19.76 2.49
N ASN A 298 -3.65 18.91 1.50
CA ASN A 298 -3.04 17.60 1.61
C ASN A 298 -1.68 17.58 0.89
N PRO A 299 -0.56 17.28 1.56
CA PRO A 299 0.72 17.28 0.90
C PRO A 299 0.90 16.03 0.00
N GLU A 300 1.24 16.23 -1.28
CA GLU A 300 1.52 15.12 -2.23
C GLU A 300 3.02 14.79 -2.32
N THR A 301 3.85 15.61 -1.67
CA THR A 301 5.30 15.52 -1.75
C THR A 301 5.91 15.88 -0.41
N TYR A 302 7.09 15.32 -0.12
CA TYR A 302 7.87 15.68 1.07
C TYR A 302 8.16 17.20 1.20
N THR A 303 8.30 17.90 0.07
CA THR A 303 8.46 19.36 0.06
C THR A 303 7.19 20.09 0.51
N GLN A 304 6.02 19.63 0.07
CA GLN A 304 4.75 20.18 0.54
C GLN A 304 4.51 19.84 2.02
N PHE A 305 4.90 18.65 2.46
CA PHE A 305 4.76 18.20 3.84
C PHE A 305 5.39 19.16 4.86
N LEU A 306 6.52 19.78 4.52
CA LEU A 306 7.20 20.80 5.34
C LEU A 306 6.38 22.06 5.64
N THR A 307 5.43 22.40 4.78
CA THR A 307 4.77 23.72 4.80
C THR A 307 3.25 23.64 4.85
N THR A 308 2.68 22.47 4.55
CA THR A 308 1.23 22.28 4.52
C THR A 308 0.67 22.36 5.94
N PRO A 309 -0.30 23.24 6.21
CA PRO A 309 -0.86 23.37 7.54
C PRO A 309 -1.58 22.11 8.01
N ARG A 310 -1.35 21.69 9.25
CA ARG A 310 -2.07 20.55 9.85
C ARG A 310 -3.50 20.92 10.17
N LEU A 311 -4.44 19.98 10.04
CA LEU A 311 -5.86 20.22 10.35
C LEU A 311 -6.19 19.72 11.76
N VAL A 312 -6.40 20.65 12.69
CA VAL A 312 -6.78 20.39 14.08
C VAL A 312 -8.17 20.96 14.33
N CYS A 313 -9.12 20.47 13.53
CA CYS A 313 -10.51 20.91 13.52
C CYS A 313 -11.45 19.72 13.70
N LYS A 314 -12.61 20.00 14.33
CA LYS A 314 -13.75 19.08 14.46
C LYS A 314 -14.75 19.14 13.28
N ASN A 315 -14.74 20.23 12.50
CA ASN A 315 -15.71 20.49 11.42
C ASN A 315 -14.98 20.85 10.12
N ALA A 316 -14.48 19.86 9.40
CA ALA A 316 -13.90 20.07 8.07
C ALA A 316 -14.99 20.40 7.03
N PRO A 317 -14.67 21.07 5.90
CA PRO A 317 -15.62 21.34 4.83
C PRO A 317 -16.00 20.04 4.13
N GLY A 318 -17.28 19.68 4.04
CA GLY A 318 -17.71 18.59 3.17
C GLY A 318 -18.67 17.59 3.81
N THR A 319 -18.23 16.78 4.78
CA THR A 319 -19.04 15.82 5.58
C THR A 319 -18.18 15.15 6.67
N SER A 320 -18.81 14.26 7.46
CA SER A 320 -18.15 13.36 8.43
C SER A 320 -16.97 12.61 7.79
N ASP A 321 -15.77 12.85 8.31
CA ASP A 321 -14.51 12.14 8.03
C ASP A 321 -13.68 12.63 6.81
N ASP A 322 -13.71 13.94 6.50
CA ASP A 322 -12.80 14.60 5.52
C ASP A 322 -11.40 14.92 6.08
N VAL A 323 -10.91 14.05 6.95
CA VAL A 323 -9.60 14.18 7.60
C VAL A 323 -8.79 12.91 7.37
N ILE A 324 -7.49 13.09 7.19
CA ILE A 324 -6.54 11.99 7.03
C ILE A 324 -5.33 12.19 7.92
N SER A 325 -4.73 11.08 8.34
CA SER A 325 -3.32 11.06 8.72
C SER A 325 -2.50 10.69 7.49
N ASP A 326 -1.49 11.49 7.18
CA ASP A 326 -0.71 11.36 5.95
C ASP A 326 0.79 11.35 6.25
N VAL A 327 1.47 10.37 5.66
CA VAL A 327 2.94 10.23 5.69
C VAL A 327 3.56 10.20 4.29
N ILE A 328 2.84 10.73 3.29
CA ILE A 328 3.13 10.81 1.85
C ILE A 328 3.08 9.46 1.12
N THR A 329 3.68 8.44 1.70
CA THR A 329 3.68 7.09 1.11
C THR A 329 2.33 6.39 1.25
N VAL A 330 1.55 6.78 2.26
CA VAL A 330 0.23 6.25 2.58
C VAL A 330 -0.60 7.29 3.33
N GLU A 331 -1.92 7.24 3.12
CA GLU A 331 -2.91 8.08 3.77
C GLU A 331 -3.97 7.21 4.47
N TYR A 332 -4.33 7.56 5.70
CA TYR A 332 -5.34 6.87 6.48
C TYR A 332 -6.47 7.80 6.86
N ARG A 333 -7.70 7.41 6.57
CA ARG A 333 -8.90 8.18 6.92
C ARG A 333 -9.11 8.20 8.43
N MET A 334 -9.12 9.40 8.99
CA MET A 334 -9.36 9.66 10.39
C MET A 334 -10.76 10.22 10.56
N SER A 335 -11.35 9.97 11.73
CA SER A 335 -12.58 10.67 12.06
C SER A 335 -12.33 12.14 12.33
N ASP A 336 -13.33 12.96 12.05
CA ASP A 336 -13.30 14.40 12.32
C ASP A 336 -13.88 14.75 13.69
N GLY A 337 -14.40 13.78 14.45
CA GLY A 337 -14.92 14.01 15.80
C GLY A 337 -16.43 14.17 15.89
N ASP A 338 -17.20 13.95 14.82
CA ASP A 338 -18.68 13.92 14.87
C ASP A 338 -19.26 12.73 14.08
N PRO A 339 -19.89 11.72 14.74
CA PRO A 339 -20.15 11.59 16.19
C PRO A 339 -18.97 10.99 17.00
N TYR A 340 -17.81 10.76 16.38
CA TYR A 340 -16.71 9.97 16.97
C TYR A 340 -15.62 10.86 17.59
N GLN A 341 -14.44 10.29 17.81
CA GLN A 341 -13.26 10.96 18.35
C GLN A 341 -12.23 11.13 17.22
N CYS A 342 -11.65 12.33 17.08
CA CYS A 342 -10.67 12.75 16.07
C CYS A 342 -9.38 11.93 16.07
N SER A 343 -9.08 11.26 17.17
CA SER A 343 -7.97 10.32 17.32
C SER A 343 -8.26 8.91 16.80
N HIS A 344 -9.48 8.66 16.33
CA HIS A 344 -9.90 7.36 15.79
C HIS A 344 -9.90 7.36 14.26
N PHE A 345 -9.83 6.16 13.69
CA PHE A 345 -10.05 5.98 12.26
C PHE A 345 -11.53 6.15 11.91
N SER A 346 -11.82 6.65 10.72
CA SER A 346 -13.20 6.78 10.21
C SER A 346 -13.90 5.42 10.19
N GLN A 347 -15.18 5.35 10.58
CA GLN A 347 -15.93 4.10 10.52
C GLN A 347 -16.15 3.65 9.06
N GLY A 348 -15.91 2.37 8.77
CA GLY A 348 -16.10 1.81 7.42
C GLY A 348 -15.08 0.71 7.09
N ASN A 349 -14.43 0.82 5.93
CA ASN A 349 -13.52 -0.20 5.39
C ASN A 349 -12.18 -0.33 6.15
N VAL A 350 -11.94 0.46 7.20
CA VAL A 350 -10.69 0.48 7.95
C VAL A 350 -10.84 -0.40 9.19
N TYR A 351 -10.37 -1.65 9.16
CA TYR A 351 -10.45 -2.60 10.29
C TYR A 351 -9.36 -2.39 11.36
N ALA A 352 -9.10 -1.16 11.75
CA ALA A 352 -8.01 -0.79 12.67
C ALA A 352 -8.38 -0.87 14.16
N LEU A 353 -7.39 -0.92 15.05
CA LEU A 353 -7.56 -0.93 16.50
C LEU A 353 -8.34 0.30 16.98
N MET A 354 -7.97 1.47 16.48
CA MET A 354 -8.60 2.74 16.84
C MET A 354 -9.95 2.94 16.11
N GLN A 355 -10.69 1.87 15.85
CA GLN A 355 -12.12 1.97 15.58
C GLN A 355 -12.86 2.34 16.87
N PRO A 356 -13.76 3.33 16.85
CA PRO A 356 -14.39 3.87 18.06
C PRO A 356 -15.41 2.94 18.72
N ALA A 357 -15.74 1.79 18.09
CA ALA A 357 -16.70 0.82 18.61
C ALA A 357 -16.37 -0.61 18.15
N ILE A 358 -16.69 -1.59 18.98
CA ILE A 358 -16.64 -3.02 18.67
C ILE A 358 -17.97 -3.67 19.07
N SER A 359 -18.52 -4.54 18.21
CA SER A 359 -19.76 -5.26 18.50
C SER A 359 -19.51 -6.58 19.25
N MET A 360 -20.52 -7.08 19.97
CA MET A 360 -20.48 -8.42 20.58
C MET A 360 -20.17 -9.51 19.53
N GLY A 361 -19.44 -10.54 19.94
CA GLY A 361 -19.02 -11.63 19.04
C GLY A 361 -17.89 -11.26 18.07
N LEU A 362 -17.43 -10.01 18.05
CA LEU A 362 -16.28 -9.58 17.26
C LEU A 362 -14.99 -9.55 18.09
N THR A 363 -13.87 -9.73 17.40
CA THR A 363 -12.53 -9.63 17.99
C THR A 363 -11.54 -9.20 16.91
N TYR A 364 -10.51 -8.46 17.33
CA TYR A 364 -9.33 -8.15 16.51
C TYR A 364 -8.18 -9.14 16.76
N TYR A 365 -8.34 -10.14 17.63
CA TYR A 365 -7.35 -11.20 17.86
C TYR A 365 -7.07 -12.00 16.57
N PRO A 366 -5.83 -12.46 16.33
CA PRO A 366 -4.63 -12.26 17.16
C PRO A 366 -3.87 -10.96 16.88
N HIS A 367 -4.33 -10.16 15.92
CA HIS A 367 -3.64 -8.97 15.44
C HIS A 367 -4.44 -7.73 15.80
N PHE A 368 -4.32 -7.29 17.05
CA PHE A 368 -5.09 -6.16 17.55
C PHE A 368 -4.76 -4.86 16.80
N TYR A 369 -3.47 -4.61 16.54
CA TYR A 369 -2.98 -3.43 15.83
C TYR A 369 -2.81 -3.80 14.36
N LYS A 370 -3.38 -2.98 13.47
CA LYS A 370 -3.26 -3.12 12.02
C LYS A 370 -2.23 -2.15 11.47
N THR A 371 -1.95 -2.24 10.16
CA THR A 371 -1.04 -1.34 9.43
C THR A 371 -1.30 0.14 9.72
N PRO A 372 -2.54 0.68 9.64
CA PRO A 372 -2.77 2.09 9.99
C PRO A 372 -2.39 2.42 11.44
N ASP A 373 -2.69 1.53 12.39
CA ASP A 373 -2.37 1.73 13.79
C ASP A 373 -0.85 1.81 13.99
N ILE A 374 -0.14 0.81 13.46
CA ILE A 374 1.30 0.67 13.62
C ILE A 374 2.04 1.81 12.94
N THR A 375 1.70 2.13 11.68
CA THR A 375 2.35 3.24 10.95
C THR A 375 2.18 4.57 11.69
N MET A 376 1.03 4.81 12.31
CA MET A 376 0.81 6.06 13.04
C MET A 376 1.49 6.06 14.41
N VAL A 377 1.48 4.94 15.15
CA VAL A 377 2.21 4.80 16.42
C VAL A 377 3.72 4.98 16.19
N ASP A 378 4.23 4.40 15.10
CA ASP A 378 5.61 4.55 14.63
C ASP A 378 5.94 5.99 14.27
N ALA A 379 5.11 6.63 13.43
CA ALA A 379 5.28 8.03 13.05
C ALA A 379 5.30 9.01 14.24
N ILE A 380 4.57 8.73 15.32
CA ILE A 380 4.57 9.54 16.54
C ILE A 380 5.70 9.19 17.52
N GLY A 381 6.62 8.30 17.13
CA GLY A 381 7.93 8.08 17.74
C GLY A 381 8.04 6.85 18.64
N TRP A 382 7.45 5.73 18.23
CA TRP A 382 7.63 4.40 18.83
C TRP A 382 8.27 3.46 17.82
N ASP A 383 9.37 2.80 18.14
CA ASP A 383 10.15 2.07 17.16
C ASP A 383 9.48 0.71 16.81
N TYR A 384 8.83 0.61 15.65
CA TYR A 384 8.18 -0.62 15.22
C TYR A 384 9.17 -1.70 14.76
N ILE A 385 9.04 -2.91 15.30
CA ILE A 385 9.77 -4.07 14.82
C ILE A 385 9.13 -4.58 13.53
N LYS A 386 9.58 -4.05 12.39
CA LYS A 386 9.17 -4.58 11.09
C LYS A 386 9.60 -6.05 10.93
N PRO A 387 8.66 -6.99 10.70
CA PRO A 387 9.00 -8.37 10.40
C PRO A 387 9.88 -8.44 9.15
N PRO A 388 10.89 -9.33 9.11
CA PRO A 388 11.70 -9.49 7.92
C PRO A 388 10.84 -10.00 6.75
N ASP A 389 11.03 -9.41 5.58
CA ASP A 389 10.44 -9.92 4.35
C ASP A 389 11.09 -11.27 3.97
N THR A 390 10.24 -12.23 3.63
CA THR A 390 10.63 -13.62 3.31
C THR A 390 10.10 -14.07 1.95
N THR A 391 9.44 -13.19 1.21
CA THR A 391 8.80 -13.52 -0.08
C THR A 391 9.67 -13.04 -1.23
N PRO A 392 10.11 -13.93 -2.14
CA PRO A 392 10.85 -13.49 -3.31
C PRO A 392 9.99 -12.71 -4.31
N PRO A 393 10.63 -11.84 -5.13
CA PRO A 393 9.96 -11.17 -6.24
C PRO A 393 9.36 -12.11 -7.29
N VAL A 394 8.54 -11.54 -8.16
CA VAL A 394 7.98 -12.20 -9.34
C VAL A 394 8.32 -11.40 -10.60
N THR A 395 9.16 -11.98 -11.46
CA THR A 395 9.44 -11.40 -12.80
C THR A 395 8.53 -11.98 -13.88
N THR A 396 8.10 -11.11 -14.79
CA THR A 396 7.38 -11.41 -16.03
C THR A 396 8.22 -10.99 -17.24
N CYS A 397 8.02 -11.67 -18.38
CA CYS A 397 8.74 -11.42 -19.62
C CYS A 397 7.77 -11.18 -20.77
N VAL A 398 7.97 -10.08 -21.49
CA VAL A 398 7.21 -9.69 -22.68
C VAL A 398 8.14 -9.66 -23.88
N LEU A 399 7.73 -10.32 -24.97
CA LEU A 399 8.47 -10.40 -26.22
C LEU A 399 7.78 -9.56 -27.30
N SER A 400 8.56 -8.82 -28.07
CA SER A 400 8.05 -8.01 -29.19
C SER A 400 8.91 -8.19 -30.45
N GLY A 401 8.25 -8.42 -31.59
CA GLY A 401 8.86 -8.62 -32.90
C GLY A 401 7.80 -8.94 -33.95
N THR A 402 8.17 -9.02 -35.22
CA THR A 402 7.29 -9.45 -36.31
C THR A 402 7.01 -10.94 -36.16
N ALA A 403 5.82 -11.30 -35.69
CA ALA A 403 5.40 -12.69 -35.58
C ALA A 403 5.33 -13.35 -36.97
N GLY A 404 5.96 -14.51 -37.09
CA GLY A 404 5.80 -15.44 -38.21
C GLY A 404 4.79 -16.53 -37.85
N GLN A 405 5.02 -17.71 -38.41
CA GLN A 405 4.22 -18.91 -38.17
C GLN A 405 4.91 -19.83 -37.17
N ASN A 406 4.16 -20.76 -36.56
CA ASN A 406 4.69 -21.81 -35.68
C ASN A 406 5.57 -21.32 -34.51
N GLY A 407 5.30 -20.11 -34.02
CA GLY A 407 6.04 -19.48 -32.92
C GLY A 407 7.41 -18.91 -33.31
N TRP A 408 7.69 -18.75 -34.60
CA TRP A 408 8.87 -18.04 -35.10
C TRP A 408 8.61 -16.54 -35.22
N TYR A 409 9.69 -15.77 -35.15
CA TYR A 409 9.72 -14.35 -35.47
C TYR A 409 10.50 -14.12 -36.76
N LEU A 410 9.94 -13.28 -37.64
CA LEU A 410 10.54 -12.84 -38.91
C LEU A 410 11.43 -11.59 -38.76
N SER A 411 11.67 -11.17 -37.51
CA SER A 411 12.53 -10.04 -37.16
C SER A 411 13.33 -10.36 -35.91
N SER A 412 14.27 -9.49 -35.57
CA SER A 412 14.83 -9.44 -34.22
C SER A 412 13.72 -9.32 -33.17
N VAL A 413 13.93 -9.87 -31.97
CA VAL A 413 12.98 -9.86 -30.86
C VAL A 413 13.50 -8.99 -29.73
N THR A 414 12.71 -8.03 -29.29
CA THR A 414 12.95 -7.24 -28.08
C THR A 414 12.36 -7.97 -26.88
N VAL A 415 13.17 -8.13 -25.84
CA VAL A 415 12.80 -8.74 -24.56
C VAL A 415 12.68 -7.64 -23.51
N THR A 416 11.50 -7.55 -22.91
CA THR A 416 11.21 -6.65 -21.78
C THR A 416 10.91 -7.50 -20.54
N LEU A 417 11.63 -7.25 -19.45
CA LEU A 417 11.38 -7.86 -18.15
C LEU A 417 10.74 -6.84 -17.21
N THR A 418 9.78 -7.30 -16.40
CA THR A 418 9.14 -6.49 -15.36
C THR A 418 9.01 -7.34 -14.10
N ALA A 419 9.56 -6.86 -13.00
CA ALA A 419 9.51 -7.53 -11.72
C ALA A 419 8.67 -6.73 -10.74
N THR A 420 7.90 -7.44 -9.93
CA THR A 420 7.14 -6.90 -8.81
C THR A 420 7.46 -7.74 -7.59
N ASP A 421 7.56 -7.12 -6.43
CA ASP A 421 7.71 -7.81 -5.16
C ASP A 421 6.37 -7.77 -4.44
N PRO A 422 5.61 -8.88 -4.39
CA PRO A 422 4.28 -8.87 -3.81
C PRO A 422 4.36 -8.91 -2.28
N PRO A 423 3.52 -8.14 -1.56
CA PRO A 423 3.26 -8.45 -0.15
C PRO A 423 2.74 -9.89 -0.06
N GLU A 424 3.24 -10.65 0.90
CA GLU A 424 2.66 -11.95 1.23
C GLU A 424 1.34 -11.71 1.95
N ASP A 425 0.20 -11.73 1.25
CA ASP A 425 -1.10 -11.67 1.92
C ASP A 425 -2.01 -12.81 1.50
N ARG A 426 -2.60 -13.48 2.50
CA ARG A 426 -3.89 -14.13 2.36
C ARG A 426 -4.72 -13.95 3.64
N ASN A 427 -5.08 -12.72 3.98
CA ASN A 427 -6.43 -12.29 4.37
C ASN A 427 -6.52 -10.77 4.56
N ILE A 428 -7.32 -10.13 3.69
CA ILE A 428 -7.90 -8.80 3.91
C ILE A 428 -8.56 -8.77 5.30
N GLY A 429 -7.97 -7.99 6.22
CA GLY A 429 -8.50 -7.75 7.58
C GLY A 429 -7.61 -8.21 8.73
N ASP A 430 -6.46 -8.85 8.48
CA ASP A 430 -5.58 -9.33 9.55
C ASP A 430 -4.57 -8.29 10.04
N GLY A 431 -4.19 -7.26 9.27
CA GLY A 431 -3.14 -6.32 9.69
C GLY A 431 -1.76 -6.97 9.85
N GLY A 432 -1.55 -8.11 9.20
CA GLY A 432 -0.25 -8.74 9.08
C GLY A 432 0.63 -7.91 8.16
N LEU A 433 1.44 -7.03 8.76
CA LEU A 433 2.49 -6.29 8.08
C LEU A 433 3.53 -7.26 7.49
N LYS A 434 3.36 -7.58 6.21
CA LYS A 434 4.44 -7.98 5.32
C LYS A 434 4.40 -7.08 4.10
N GLU A 435 4.91 -5.86 4.29
CA GLU A 435 5.22 -4.99 3.16
C GLU A 435 6.39 -5.60 2.38
N PRO A 436 6.31 -5.65 1.04
CA PRO A 436 7.42 -6.15 0.24
C PRO A 436 8.66 -5.30 0.51
N SER A 437 9.83 -5.93 0.62
CA SER A 437 11.10 -5.19 0.71
C SER A 437 11.41 -4.47 -0.59
N GLY A 438 10.74 -4.83 -1.68
CA GLY A 438 10.83 -4.22 -2.99
C GLY A 438 11.89 -4.91 -3.84
N VAL A 439 11.70 -4.87 -5.16
CA VAL A 439 12.67 -5.47 -6.08
C VAL A 439 13.99 -4.70 -6.04
N ASN A 440 15.09 -5.40 -5.78
CA ASN A 440 16.44 -4.86 -5.75
C ASN A 440 17.11 -5.00 -7.12
N ASN A 441 17.16 -6.23 -7.66
CA ASN A 441 17.76 -6.48 -8.97
C ASN A 441 16.95 -7.48 -9.78
N THR A 442 16.97 -7.30 -11.11
CA THR A 442 16.56 -8.31 -12.07
C THR A 442 17.78 -8.74 -12.87
N TYR A 443 17.93 -10.04 -13.07
CA TYR A 443 19.02 -10.67 -13.81
C TYR A 443 18.48 -11.51 -14.95
N TYR A 444 19.24 -11.59 -16.05
CA TYR A 444 18.94 -12.47 -17.16
C TYR A 444 20.21 -13.01 -17.81
N LYS A 445 20.09 -14.14 -18.51
CA LYS A 445 21.09 -14.65 -19.43
C LYS A 445 20.42 -15.14 -20.71
N VAL A 446 21.16 -15.09 -21.81
CA VAL A 446 20.74 -15.64 -23.10
C VAL A 446 21.61 -16.86 -23.40
N ASP A 447 20.95 -17.97 -23.72
CA ASP A 447 21.56 -19.27 -24.01
C ASP A 447 22.53 -19.72 -22.92
N SER A 448 23.78 -20.05 -23.29
CA SER A 448 24.84 -20.45 -22.37
C SER A 448 25.65 -19.26 -21.82
N GLY A 449 25.17 -18.03 -21.97
CA GLY A 449 25.82 -16.83 -21.44
C GLY A 449 25.79 -16.73 -19.91
N SER A 450 26.47 -15.72 -19.39
CA SER A 450 26.44 -15.38 -17.96
C SER A 450 25.23 -14.52 -17.61
N PHE A 451 24.77 -14.61 -16.35
CA PHE A 451 23.76 -13.70 -15.84
C PHE A 451 24.27 -12.25 -15.83
N THR A 452 23.44 -11.36 -16.35
CA THR A 452 23.68 -9.92 -16.48
C THR A 452 22.52 -9.18 -15.85
N LYS A 453 22.78 -8.06 -15.17
CA LYS A 453 21.74 -7.22 -14.57
C LYS A 453 20.90 -6.55 -15.67
N TYR A 454 19.59 -6.68 -15.58
CA TYR A 454 18.63 -6.03 -16.47
C TYR A 454 18.44 -4.58 -16.06
N THR A 455 18.64 -3.65 -16.98
CA THR A 455 18.45 -2.21 -16.77
C THR A 455 17.48 -1.61 -17.78
N THR A 456 17.49 -2.12 -19.01
CA THR A 456 16.61 -1.71 -20.09
C THR A 456 16.28 -2.92 -20.98
N PRO A 457 15.19 -2.87 -21.77
CA PRO A 457 14.90 -3.89 -22.76
C PRO A 457 16.11 -4.16 -23.68
N PHE A 458 16.31 -5.42 -24.06
CA PHE A 458 17.41 -5.84 -24.93
C PHE A 458 16.89 -6.60 -26.15
N VAL A 459 17.70 -6.68 -27.21
CA VAL A 459 17.31 -7.27 -28.49
C VAL A 459 18.12 -8.52 -28.77
N ILE A 460 17.43 -9.60 -29.16
CA ILE A 460 18.03 -10.79 -29.75
C ILE A 460 17.85 -10.70 -31.26
N SER A 461 18.96 -10.56 -31.99
CA SER A 461 18.98 -10.33 -33.44
C SER A 461 19.50 -11.50 -34.26
N ALA A 462 20.22 -12.43 -33.63
CA ALA A 462 20.67 -13.65 -34.27
C ALA A 462 19.49 -14.56 -34.61
N GLU A 463 19.59 -15.28 -35.72
CA GLU A 463 18.63 -16.34 -36.04
C GLU A 463 18.97 -17.60 -35.24
N GLY A 464 17.95 -18.39 -34.95
CA GLY A 464 18.08 -19.59 -34.14
C GLY A 464 17.00 -19.71 -33.08
N ILE A 465 17.14 -20.77 -32.29
CA ILE A 465 16.35 -20.97 -31.07
C ILE A 465 17.20 -20.48 -29.91
N HIS A 466 16.73 -19.41 -29.28
CA HIS A 466 17.33 -18.80 -28.10
C HIS A 466 16.53 -19.13 -26.85
N THR A 467 17.21 -19.26 -25.72
CA THR A 467 16.60 -19.39 -24.40
C THR A 467 17.01 -18.21 -23.54
N VAL A 468 16.04 -17.46 -23.03
CA VAL A 468 16.29 -16.43 -22.03
C VAL A 468 15.90 -16.98 -20.67
N VAL A 469 16.84 -17.00 -19.74
CA VAL A 469 16.61 -17.35 -18.33
C VAL A 469 16.71 -16.09 -17.51
N TYR A 470 15.75 -15.84 -16.63
CA TYR A 470 15.68 -14.62 -15.83
C TYR A 470 15.19 -14.89 -14.41
N TYR A 471 15.64 -14.06 -13.47
CA TYR A 471 15.20 -14.06 -12.08
C TYR A 471 15.40 -12.66 -11.46
N SER A 472 14.83 -12.40 -10.29
CA SER A 472 15.02 -11.19 -9.51
C SER A 472 15.26 -11.51 -8.03
N ASP A 473 15.85 -10.56 -7.33
CA ASP A 473 16.01 -10.51 -5.87
C ASP A 473 15.49 -9.19 -5.32
N ASP A 474 15.16 -9.20 -4.03
CA ASP A 474 14.64 -8.05 -3.28
C ASP A 474 15.70 -7.42 -2.35
N TYR A 475 15.30 -6.41 -1.59
CA TYR A 475 16.17 -5.75 -0.61
C TYR A 475 16.36 -6.56 0.68
N ALA A 476 15.49 -7.54 0.96
CA ALA A 476 15.64 -8.48 2.07
C ALA A 476 16.57 -9.66 1.74
N GLY A 477 16.96 -9.83 0.48
CA GLY A 477 17.82 -10.91 -0.01
C GLY A 477 17.07 -12.17 -0.44
N ASN A 478 15.74 -12.14 -0.58
CA ASN A 478 14.99 -13.24 -1.15
C ASN A 478 15.20 -13.27 -2.67
N VAL A 479 15.37 -14.47 -3.23
CA VAL A 479 15.69 -14.68 -4.64
C VAL A 479 14.63 -15.55 -5.29
N GLU A 480 14.03 -15.09 -6.39
CA GLU A 480 13.02 -15.87 -7.08
C GLU A 480 13.64 -17.09 -7.78
N THR A 481 12.84 -18.15 -7.95
CA THR A 481 13.26 -19.30 -8.76
C THR A 481 13.39 -18.88 -10.23
N PRO A 482 14.53 -19.13 -10.91
CA PRO A 482 14.72 -18.70 -12.28
C PRO A 482 13.66 -19.25 -13.26
N LYS A 483 13.10 -18.36 -14.06
CA LYS A 483 12.15 -18.63 -15.14
C LYS A 483 12.85 -18.65 -16.48
N SER A 484 12.24 -19.28 -17.49
CA SER A 484 12.81 -19.34 -18.83
C SER A 484 11.76 -19.16 -19.92
N VAL A 485 12.15 -18.51 -21.02
CA VAL A 485 11.35 -18.40 -22.25
C VAL A 485 12.19 -18.79 -23.47
N SER A 486 11.58 -19.52 -24.42
CA SER A 486 12.20 -19.89 -25.70
C SER A 486 11.74 -18.94 -26.80
N ILE A 487 12.69 -18.47 -27.61
CA ILE A 487 12.49 -17.49 -28.68
C ILE A 487 13.05 -18.10 -29.96
N LYS A 488 12.25 -18.19 -31.02
CA LYS A 488 12.69 -18.72 -32.32
C LYS A 488 12.71 -17.61 -33.36
N ILE A 489 13.84 -17.38 -34.01
CA ILE A 489 14.03 -16.29 -34.98
C ILE A 489 14.51 -16.85 -36.31
N ASP A 490 13.78 -16.55 -37.37
CA ASP A 490 14.15 -16.85 -38.74
C ASP A 490 13.65 -15.74 -39.67
N LYS A 491 14.59 -14.95 -40.19
CA LYS A 491 14.36 -13.80 -41.07
C LYS A 491 14.77 -14.13 -42.50
N THR A 492 15.33 -15.31 -42.73
CA THR A 492 15.96 -15.68 -43.99
C THR A 492 14.93 -16.36 -44.85
N LYS A 493 14.74 -15.86 -46.07
CA LYS A 493 13.84 -16.50 -47.03
C LYS A 493 14.46 -17.82 -47.52
N PRO A 494 13.63 -18.84 -47.82
CA PRO A 494 14.13 -20.08 -48.40
C PRO A 494 14.88 -19.81 -49.72
N SER A 495 15.94 -20.58 -49.95
CA SER A 495 16.57 -20.65 -51.26
C SER A 495 15.59 -21.27 -52.25
N LEU A 496 15.58 -20.77 -53.48
CA LEU A 496 14.68 -21.23 -54.53
C LEU A 496 15.39 -21.21 -55.88
N SER A 497 15.47 -22.38 -56.50
CA SER A 497 15.85 -22.55 -57.90
C SER A 497 14.99 -23.62 -58.53
N PHE A 498 14.85 -23.58 -59.85
CA PHE A 498 14.05 -24.59 -60.55
C PHE A 498 14.57 -24.82 -61.96
N THR A 499 14.26 -26.00 -62.47
CA THR A 499 14.40 -26.34 -63.89
C THR A 499 13.01 -26.65 -64.46
N LYS A 500 12.87 -26.50 -65.77
CA LYS A 500 11.66 -26.90 -66.48
C LYS A 500 12.02 -27.78 -67.66
N GLU A 501 11.24 -28.84 -67.84
CA GLU A 501 11.39 -29.82 -68.92
C GLU A 501 10.12 -29.86 -69.76
N GLN A 502 10.26 -29.66 -71.06
CA GLN A 502 9.15 -29.85 -72.01
C GLN A 502 9.00 -31.35 -72.29
N ILE A 503 7.91 -31.96 -71.83
CA ILE A 503 7.67 -33.40 -71.98
C ILE A 503 7.07 -33.72 -73.35
N ASP A 504 6.11 -32.91 -73.78
CA ASP A 504 5.46 -33.00 -75.11
C ASP A 504 4.97 -31.61 -75.56
N TYR A 505 4.14 -31.53 -76.61
CA TYR A 505 3.64 -30.25 -77.15
C TYR A 505 2.77 -29.42 -76.20
N PHE A 506 2.19 -30.03 -75.17
CA PHE A 506 1.23 -29.40 -74.26
C PHE A 506 1.65 -29.50 -72.79
N THR A 507 2.65 -30.33 -72.47
CA THR A 507 3.02 -30.68 -71.10
C THR A 507 4.41 -30.17 -70.73
N VAL A 508 4.50 -29.45 -69.61
CA VAL A 508 5.76 -28.97 -69.01
C VAL A 508 5.86 -29.48 -67.57
N LYS A 509 7.00 -30.05 -67.20
CA LYS A 509 7.33 -30.42 -65.82
C LYS A 509 8.25 -29.37 -65.20
N PHE A 510 7.90 -28.88 -64.03
CA PHE A 510 8.74 -28.03 -63.18
C PHE A 510 9.32 -28.87 -62.06
N MET A 511 10.63 -28.80 -61.87
CA MET A 511 11.36 -29.46 -60.78
C MET A 511 12.06 -28.38 -59.97
N VAL A 512 11.73 -28.29 -58.69
CA VAL A 512 12.13 -27.19 -57.81
C VAL A 512 13.08 -27.70 -56.73
N ASP A 513 14.22 -27.03 -56.62
CA ASP A 513 15.16 -27.18 -55.52
C ASP A 513 14.99 -25.98 -54.58
N ALA A 514 14.32 -26.22 -53.45
CA ALA A 514 14.11 -25.23 -52.41
C ALA A 514 14.60 -25.77 -51.06
N THR A 515 15.39 -24.96 -50.35
CA THR A 515 15.91 -25.31 -49.02
C THR A 515 15.88 -24.12 -48.08
N ASP A 516 15.54 -24.38 -46.83
CA ASP A 516 15.72 -23.49 -45.69
C ASP A 516 16.44 -24.26 -44.58
N THR A 517 17.47 -23.66 -43.98
CA THR A 517 18.31 -24.32 -42.97
C THR A 517 17.96 -23.95 -41.54
N MET A 518 17.11 -22.95 -41.32
CA MET A 518 16.83 -22.39 -39.99
C MET A 518 15.51 -22.91 -39.43
N SER A 519 14.39 -22.55 -40.05
CA SER A 519 13.07 -23.07 -39.68
C SER A 519 12.69 -24.32 -40.49
N GLY A 520 13.35 -24.55 -41.62
CA GLY A 520 13.08 -25.66 -42.53
C GLY A 520 11.95 -25.34 -43.51
N MET A 521 11.92 -26.06 -44.64
CA MET A 521 10.88 -25.88 -45.66
C MET A 521 9.49 -26.28 -45.16
N ASP A 522 8.47 -25.47 -45.49
CA ASP A 522 7.04 -25.80 -45.29
C ASP A 522 6.43 -26.37 -46.58
N ARG A 523 6.45 -25.59 -47.67
CA ARG A 523 5.88 -25.98 -48.97
C ARG A 523 6.40 -25.16 -50.14
N VAL A 524 6.16 -25.64 -51.35
CA VAL A 524 6.32 -24.92 -52.62
C VAL A 524 4.97 -24.80 -53.31
N GLU A 525 4.55 -23.58 -53.62
CA GLU A 525 3.32 -23.30 -54.38
C GLU A 525 3.64 -22.96 -55.83
N PHE A 526 2.81 -23.46 -56.74
CA PHE A 526 2.85 -23.17 -58.16
C PHE A 526 1.58 -22.45 -58.57
N ALA A 527 1.72 -21.19 -58.96
CA ALA A 527 0.64 -20.35 -59.47
C ALA A 527 0.73 -20.19 -60.98
N LEU A 528 -0.42 -20.24 -61.64
CA LEU A 528 -0.58 -19.97 -63.07
C LEU A 528 -1.41 -18.70 -63.23
N ASP A 529 -0.85 -17.69 -63.90
CA ASP A 529 -1.46 -16.37 -64.13
C ASP A 529 -1.99 -15.74 -62.83
N GLY A 530 -1.20 -15.83 -61.77
CA GLY A 530 -1.51 -15.26 -60.45
C GLY A 530 -2.43 -16.11 -59.57
N SER A 531 -2.92 -17.26 -60.03
CA SER A 531 -3.76 -18.17 -59.23
C SER A 531 -2.99 -19.44 -58.84
N VAL A 532 -2.87 -19.74 -57.55
CA VAL A 532 -2.25 -20.99 -57.06
C VAL A 532 -3.02 -22.19 -57.61
N ARG A 533 -2.30 -23.10 -58.26
CA ARG A 533 -2.85 -24.32 -58.89
C ARG A 533 -2.42 -25.59 -58.17
N PHE A 534 -1.24 -25.57 -57.56
CA PHE A 534 -0.70 -26.72 -56.85
C PHE A 534 0.17 -26.26 -55.69
N SER A 535 0.16 -27.04 -54.62
CA SER A 535 1.01 -26.84 -53.45
C SER A 535 1.63 -28.19 -53.12
N ASP A 536 2.96 -28.22 -53.11
CA ASP A 536 3.74 -29.39 -52.81
C ASP A 536 4.43 -29.22 -51.45
N THR A 537 4.09 -30.10 -50.51
CA THR A 537 4.57 -30.03 -49.12
C THR A 537 5.70 -31.01 -48.84
N GLN A 538 6.18 -31.78 -49.83
CA GLN A 538 7.26 -32.75 -49.64
C GLN A 538 8.23 -32.79 -50.83
N PRO A 539 9.55 -32.82 -50.58
CA PRO A 539 10.53 -32.98 -51.65
C PRO A 539 10.52 -34.43 -52.22
N PRO A 540 10.84 -34.63 -53.51
CA PRO A 540 11.21 -33.59 -54.49
C PRO A 540 9.99 -32.75 -54.90
N TYR A 541 10.15 -31.43 -54.90
CA TYR A 541 9.05 -30.50 -55.22
C TYR A 541 8.83 -30.44 -56.73
N GLU A 542 7.70 -30.95 -57.21
CA GLU A 542 7.47 -31.12 -58.64
C GLU A 542 6.04 -30.77 -59.04
N TRP A 543 5.88 -30.09 -60.18
CA TRP A 543 4.56 -29.86 -60.76
C TRP A 543 4.57 -30.08 -62.26
N THR A 544 3.65 -30.91 -62.74
CA THR A 544 3.42 -31.11 -64.18
C THR A 544 2.15 -30.39 -64.58
N TRP A 545 2.28 -29.49 -65.56
CA TRP A 545 1.16 -28.71 -66.08
C TRP A 545 0.94 -29.00 -67.56
N MET A 546 -0.33 -29.10 -67.96
CA MET A 546 -0.76 -29.29 -69.35
C MET A 546 -1.65 -28.12 -69.78
N GLY A 547 -1.33 -27.50 -70.91
CA GLY A 547 -2.12 -26.40 -71.45
C GLY A 547 -1.59 -25.84 -72.76
N ILE A 548 -2.25 -24.80 -73.26
CA ILE A 548 -1.89 -24.11 -74.51
C ILE A 548 -1.81 -22.61 -74.27
N GLY A 549 -0.83 -21.96 -74.92
CA GLY A 549 -0.66 -20.51 -74.84
C GLY A 549 0.45 -20.08 -73.90
N ASP A 550 0.78 -18.79 -73.97
CA ASP A 550 1.76 -18.18 -73.08
C ASP A 550 1.10 -17.91 -71.73
N HIS A 551 1.61 -18.56 -70.69
CA HIS A 551 1.18 -18.37 -69.31
C HIS A 551 2.36 -17.97 -68.43
N THR A 552 2.10 -17.18 -67.39
CA THR A 552 3.10 -16.91 -66.36
C THR A 552 2.96 -17.91 -65.23
N VAL A 553 4.01 -18.69 -65.00
CA VAL A 553 4.12 -19.59 -63.84
C VAL A 553 4.94 -18.87 -62.77
N THR A 554 4.36 -18.69 -61.60
CA THR A 554 5.04 -18.19 -60.39
C THR A 554 5.21 -19.33 -59.41
N ILE A 555 6.45 -19.59 -59.02
CA ILE A 555 6.81 -20.61 -58.04
C ILE A 555 7.18 -19.86 -56.75
N THR A 556 6.54 -20.21 -55.64
CA THR A 556 6.80 -19.59 -54.34
C THR A 556 7.15 -20.67 -53.32
N ALA A 557 8.37 -20.61 -52.79
CA ALA A 557 8.81 -21.42 -51.66
C ALA A 557 8.48 -20.71 -50.35
N TYR A 558 7.89 -21.44 -49.39
CA TYR A 558 7.62 -21.01 -48.03
C TYR A 558 8.42 -21.87 -47.04
N ASP A 559 9.02 -21.23 -46.04
CA ASP A 559 9.60 -21.93 -44.90
C ASP A 559 8.60 -22.06 -43.74
N THR A 560 9.00 -22.76 -42.67
CA THR A 560 8.17 -23.04 -41.50
C THR A 560 7.95 -21.81 -40.61
N ALA A 561 8.85 -20.82 -40.70
CA ALA A 561 8.69 -19.52 -40.04
C ALA A 561 7.71 -18.59 -40.77
N GLY A 562 7.40 -18.87 -42.04
CA GLY A 562 6.52 -18.08 -42.89
C GLY A 562 7.25 -17.09 -43.80
N ASN A 563 8.59 -17.15 -43.93
CA ASN A 563 9.28 -16.42 -44.99
C ASN A 563 8.97 -17.04 -46.36
N ALA A 564 8.93 -16.20 -47.38
CA ALA A 564 8.59 -16.62 -48.73
C ALA A 564 9.55 -16.04 -49.77
N GLN A 565 9.95 -16.88 -50.74
CA GLN A 565 10.70 -16.50 -51.92
C GLN A 565 9.95 -16.91 -53.18
N SER A 566 9.82 -16.00 -54.15
CA SER A 566 9.12 -16.25 -55.40
C SER A 566 10.01 -16.03 -56.62
N GLN A 567 9.84 -16.88 -57.64
CA GLN A 567 10.39 -16.66 -58.98
C GLN A 567 9.30 -16.92 -60.03
N SER A 568 9.35 -16.18 -61.14
CA SER A 568 8.39 -16.33 -62.24
C SER A 568 9.08 -16.70 -63.54
N THR A 569 8.42 -17.50 -64.36
CA THR A 569 8.84 -17.83 -65.72
C THR A 569 7.63 -17.95 -66.63
N ASN A 570 7.83 -17.73 -67.92
CA ASN A 570 6.79 -18.05 -68.89
C ASN A 570 6.80 -19.57 -69.15
N SER A 571 5.61 -20.15 -69.25
CA SER A 571 5.44 -21.48 -69.80
C SER A 571 5.81 -21.42 -71.29
N PRO A 572 6.86 -22.12 -71.75
CA PRO A 572 7.35 -22.02 -73.13
C PRO A 572 6.48 -22.87 -74.09
N VAL A 573 5.16 -22.92 -73.88
CA VAL A 573 4.24 -23.63 -74.80
C VAL A 573 3.99 -22.72 -76.01
N VAL A 574 5.02 -22.60 -76.83
CA VAL A 574 5.02 -21.81 -78.06
C VAL A 574 4.35 -22.64 -79.15
N PHE A 575 3.11 -22.27 -79.52
CA PHE A 575 2.54 -22.73 -80.79
C PHE A 575 3.16 -21.91 -81.95
N ARG A 576 4.43 -22.15 -82.31
CA ARG A 576 4.96 -21.69 -83.60
C ARG A 576 4.67 -22.76 -84.65
N GLN A 577 3.44 -22.78 -85.15
CA GLN A 577 3.21 -23.27 -86.50
C GLN A 577 3.10 -22.08 -87.44
N THR A 578 4.18 -21.80 -88.16
CA THR A 578 4.01 -21.44 -89.57
C THR A 578 3.43 -22.71 -90.21
N MET A 579 2.09 -22.82 -90.27
CA MET A 579 1.43 -23.91 -90.98
C MET A 579 1.79 -23.79 -92.46
N THR A 580 2.82 -24.49 -92.93
CA THR A 580 2.90 -24.83 -94.35
C THR A 580 1.86 -25.91 -94.64
N LEU A 581 1.11 -25.64 -95.69
CA LEU A 581 -0.14 -26.27 -96.11
C LEU A 581 0.07 -27.72 -96.59
N VAL A 582 0.49 -28.65 -95.71
CA VAL A 582 0.72 -30.06 -96.10
C VAL A 582 0.20 -31.09 -95.07
N GLN A 583 -0.20 -30.70 -93.85
CA GLN A 583 -0.59 -31.68 -92.80
C GLN A 583 -2.05 -31.62 -92.30
N TRP A 584 -2.92 -30.85 -92.97
CA TRP A 584 -4.36 -30.79 -92.66
C TRP A 584 -5.10 -32.15 -92.52
N PRO A 585 -4.75 -33.22 -93.28
CA PRO A 585 -5.42 -34.52 -93.12
C PRO A 585 -5.07 -35.26 -91.81
N PHE A 586 -3.94 -34.96 -91.17
CA PHE A 586 -3.51 -35.60 -89.92
C PHE A 586 -4.25 -35.00 -88.71
N LEU A 587 -4.47 -33.68 -88.72
CA LEU A 587 -5.17 -32.96 -87.64
C LEU A 587 -6.66 -33.36 -87.55
N GLN A 588 -7.33 -33.63 -88.68
CA GLN A 588 -8.71 -34.15 -88.68
C GLN A 588 -8.82 -35.54 -88.03
N ARG A 589 -7.79 -36.40 -88.19
CA ARG A 589 -7.77 -37.73 -87.55
C ARG A 589 -7.49 -37.68 -86.05
N LEU A 590 -6.74 -36.69 -85.57
CA LEU A 590 -6.46 -36.52 -84.15
C LEU A 590 -7.67 -35.92 -83.39
N LEU A 591 -8.33 -34.92 -83.98
CA LEU A 591 -9.55 -34.31 -83.41
C LEU A 591 -10.76 -35.25 -83.45
N GLN A 592 -10.87 -36.15 -84.44
CA GLN A 592 -11.92 -37.18 -84.47
C GLN A 592 -11.70 -38.31 -83.45
N ARG A 593 -10.47 -38.58 -82.99
CA ARG A 593 -10.21 -39.65 -82.00
C ARG A 593 -10.49 -39.22 -80.55
N ASN A 594 -10.37 -37.94 -80.22
CA ASN A 594 -10.61 -37.46 -78.85
C ASN A 594 -12.06 -37.02 -78.56
N LEU A 595 -12.94 -36.94 -79.57
CA LEU A 595 -14.37 -36.69 -79.38
C LEU A 595 -15.22 -37.97 -79.20
N ILE A 596 -14.62 -39.17 -79.20
CA ILE A 596 -15.35 -40.45 -79.10
C ILE A 596 -15.28 -41.10 -77.70
N ASN A 597 -14.45 -40.60 -76.77
CA ASN A 597 -14.32 -41.18 -75.42
C ASN A 597 -15.12 -40.47 -74.32
N SER A 598 -16.10 -39.63 -74.66
CA SER A 598 -17.06 -39.08 -73.69
C SER A 598 -18.50 -39.44 -74.09
N PHE A 599 -18.79 -40.74 -74.15
CA PHE A 599 -20.13 -41.26 -73.93
C PHE A 599 -19.99 -42.60 -73.19
N TRP A 600 -20.63 -42.66 -72.02
CA TRP A 600 -20.77 -43.74 -71.03
C TRP A 600 -20.01 -43.54 -69.71
N THR A 601 -20.86 -43.41 -68.67
CA THR A 601 -20.70 -43.22 -67.20
C THR A 601 -20.24 -41.87 -66.70
#